data_AF-A0A0G0CPW8-F1
#
_entry.id   AF-A0A0G0CPW8-F1
#
_cell.length_a   1.000
_cell.length_b   1.000
_cell.length_c   1.000
_cell.angle_alpha   90.00
_cell.angle_beta   90.00
_cell.angle_gamma   90.00
#
_symmetry.space_group_name_H-M   'P 1'
#
loop_
_entity.id
_entity.type
_entity.pdbx_description
1 polymer ?
#
loop_
_entity_poly.entity_id
_entity_poly.type
_entity_poly.pdbx_seq_one_letter_code
_entity_poly.pdbx_strand_id
1 'polypeptide(L)'
;MQKKYYYEDLELTHQKSRERSKREYYLDIDNSRAKVRENSRRNKKVQPKWITKEQKEELKLIYKNCPKGYHVDHIIPIKGKNITGLHVPWNLQYLPAIENMKKGNRI
;
A
#
# COMPACT_ATOMS: atom_id res chain seq x y z
N MET A 1 -19.85 35.52 -35.94
CA MET A 1 -19.20 34.19 -36.12
C MET A 1 -18.02 33.95 -35.16
N GLN A 2 -17.38 34.97 -34.58
CA GLN A 2 -16.14 34.81 -33.79
C GLN A 2 -16.31 34.25 -32.36
N LYS A 3 -17.46 34.50 -31.70
CA LYS A 3 -17.72 34.01 -30.33
C LYS A 3 -17.92 32.49 -30.23
N LYS A 4 -18.45 31.84 -31.28
CA LYS A 4 -18.75 30.40 -31.27
C LYS A 4 -17.46 29.55 -31.17
N TYR A 5 -16.43 29.92 -31.91
CA TYR A 5 -15.11 29.28 -31.87
C TYR A 5 -14.43 29.39 -30.50
N TYR A 6 -14.61 30.51 -29.79
CA TYR A 6 -14.06 30.69 -28.44
C TYR A 6 -14.70 29.74 -27.41
N TYR A 7 -16.02 29.52 -27.48
CA TYR A 7 -16.71 28.60 -26.58
C TYR A 7 -16.41 27.12 -26.91
N GLU A 8 -16.27 26.77 -28.19
CA GLU A 8 -15.86 25.42 -28.62
C GLU A 8 -14.44 25.08 -28.13
N ASP A 9 -13.50 26.03 -28.19
CA ASP A 9 -12.12 25.84 -27.70
C ASP A 9 -12.05 25.73 -26.16
N LEU A 10 -12.93 26.45 -25.46
CA LEU A 10 -13.09 26.37 -24.01
C LEU A 10 -13.67 25.02 -23.57
N GLU A 11 -14.70 24.52 -24.27
CA GLU A 11 -15.27 23.18 -24.02
C GLU A 11 -14.25 22.07 -24.28
N LEU A 12 -13.47 22.19 -25.37
CA LEU A 12 -12.43 21.23 -25.71
C LEU A 12 -11.34 21.20 -24.63
N THR A 13 -10.95 22.36 -24.11
CA THR A 13 -9.98 22.48 -23.01
C THR A 13 -10.51 21.84 -21.73
N HIS A 14 -11.76 22.09 -21.36
CA HIS A 14 -12.40 21.47 -20.20
C HIS A 14 -12.52 19.95 -20.34
N GLN A 15 -12.86 19.45 -21.54
CA GLN A 15 -12.93 18.02 -21.81
C GLN A 15 -11.55 17.35 -21.66
N LYS A 16 -10.50 17.93 -22.26
CA LYS A 16 -9.11 17.45 -22.12
C LYS A 16 -8.66 17.42 -20.67
N SER A 17 -9.02 18.43 -19.87
CA SER A 17 -8.73 18.46 -18.44
C SER A 17 -9.39 17.32 -17.68
N ARG A 18 -10.68 17.03 -17.96
CA ARG A 18 -11.41 15.92 -17.33
C ARG A 18 -10.84 14.55 -17.67
N GLU A 19 -10.47 14.35 -18.94
CA GLU A 19 -9.84 13.11 -19.41
C GLU A 19 -8.48 12.88 -18.75
N ARG A 20 -7.68 13.94 -18.60
CA ARG A 20 -6.42 13.91 -17.87
C ARG A 20 -6.62 13.49 -16.42
N SER A 21 -7.53 14.15 -15.68
CA SER A 21 -7.81 13.80 -14.28
C SER A 21 -8.31 12.36 -14.13
N LYS A 22 -9.16 11.90 -15.06
CA LYS A 22 -9.65 10.52 -15.08
C LYS A 22 -8.51 9.52 -15.32
N ARG A 23 -7.58 9.82 -16.23
CA ARG A 23 -6.39 9.00 -16.49
C ARG A 23 -5.47 8.93 -15.27
N GLU A 24 -5.19 10.07 -14.64
CA GLU A 24 -4.37 10.15 -13.43
C GLU A 24 -4.98 9.32 -12.28
N TYR A 25 -6.30 9.39 -12.08
CA TYR A 25 -7.02 8.56 -11.11
C TYR A 25 -6.87 7.05 -11.38
N TYR A 26 -7.04 6.61 -12.64
CA TYR A 26 -6.86 5.18 -12.96
C TYR A 26 -5.41 4.72 -12.85
N LEU A 27 -4.43 5.57 -13.18
CA LEU A 27 -3.01 5.28 -12.98
C LEU A 27 -2.69 5.12 -11.50
N ASP A 28 -3.23 5.98 -10.64
CA ASP A 28 -3.05 5.88 -9.19
C ASP A 28 -3.65 4.57 -8.62
N ILE A 29 -4.85 4.20 -9.07
CA ILE A 29 -5.47 2.91 -8.70
C ILE A 29 -4.61 1.72 -9.16
N ASP A 30 -4.15 1.74 -10.41
CA ASP A 30 -3.35 0.63 -10.94
C ASP A 30 -2.02 0.50 -10.19
N ASN A 31 -1.37 1.63 -9.90
CA ASN A 31 -0.17 1.71 -9.08
C ASN A 31 -0.41 1.17 -7.66
N SER A 32 -1.54 1.53 -7.03
CA SER A 32 -1.95 1.02 -5.72
C SER A 32 -2.13 -0.51 -5.75
N ARG A 33 -2.82 -1.03 -6.78
CA ARG A 33 -2.99 -2.49 -6.98
C ARG A 33 -1.66 -3.20 -7.23
N ALA A 34 -0.77 -2.62 -8.02
CA ALA A 34 0.56 -3.14 -8.25
C ALA A 34 1.36 -3.24 -6.94
N LYS A 35 1.28 -2.20 -6.10
CA LYS A 35 1.94 -2.17 -4.78
C LYS A 35 1.39 -3.20 -3.80
N VAL A 36 0.07 -3.41 -3.78
CA VAL A 36 -0.55 -4.49 -2.99
C VAL A 36 -0.06 -5.87 -3.44
N ARG A 37 -0.03 -6.12 -4.75
CA ARG A 37 0.48 -7.39 -5.32
C ARG A 37 1.95 -7.61 -4.97
N GLU A 38 2.76 -6.56 -5.05
CA GLU A 38 4.17 -6.61 -4.69
C GLU A 38 4.36 -6.93 -3.20
N ASN A 39 3.65 -6.25 -2.31
CA ASN A 39 3.72 -6.51 -0.88
C ASN A 39 3.28 -7.94 -0.54
N SER A 40 2.20 -8.42 -1.15
CA SER A 40 1.75 -9.81 -0.98
C SER A 40 2.83 -10.82 -1.42
N ARG A 41 3.47 -10.59 -2.57
CA ARG A 41 4.59 -11.42 -3.04
C ARG A 41 5.77 -11.40 -2.09
N ARG A 42 6.15 -10.22 -1.58
CA ARG A 42 7.25 -10.06 -0.61
C ARG A 42 6.94 -10.82 0.68
N ASN A 43 5.75 -10.63 1.25
CA ASN A 43 5.31 -11.31 2.47
C ASN A 43 5.32 -12.83 2.29
N LYS A 44 4.83 -13.34 1.15
CA LYS A 44 4.84 -14.79 0.87
C LYS A 44 6.24 -15.39 0.80
N LYS A 45 7.25 -14.62 0.38
CA LYS A 45 8.65 -15.09 0.31
C LYS A 45 9.28 -15.29 1.69
N VAL A 46 8.92 -14.44 2.65
CA VAL A 46 9.50 -14.43 4.00
C VAL A 46 8.59 -15.12 5.02
N GLN A 47 7.46 -15.62 4.56
CA GLN A 47 6.55 -16.44 5.34
C GLN A 47 7.13 -17.86 5.47
N PRO A 48 7.32 -18.37 6.68
CA PRO A 48 7.85 -19.71 6.89
C PRO A 48 6.94 -20.80 6.32
N LYS A 49 7.53 -21.90 5.83
CA LYS A 49 6.77 -23.04 5.27
C LYS A 49 5.95 -23.77 6.33
N TRP A 50 6.39 -23.74 7.59
CA TRP A 50 5.75 -24.43 8.72
C TRP A 50 4.55 -23.67 9.32
N ILE A 51 4.21 -22.50 8.80
CA ILE A 51 3.10 -21.70 9.34
C ILE A 51 1.75 -22.40 9.09
N THR A 52 0.95 -22.52 10.15
CA THR A 52 -0.32 -23.26 10.09
C THR A 52 -1.41 -22.47 9.36
N LYS A 53 -2.57 -23.09 9.16
CA LYS A 53 -3.72 -22.41 8.55
C LYS A 53 -4.26 -21.33 9.49
N GLU A 54 -4.37 -21.66 10.76
CA GLU A 54 -4.86 -20.79 11.84
C GLU A 54 -3.97 -19.54 11.96
N GLN A 55 -2.65 -19.72 11.92
CA GLN A 55 -1.70 -18.60 11.93
C GLN A 55 -1.81 -17.71 10.67
N LYS A 56 -2.20 -18.27 9.51
CA LYS A 56 -2.50 -17.47 8.31
C LYS A 56 -3.81 -16.69 8.47
N GLU A 57 -4.81 -17.26 9.12
CA GLU A 57 -6.02 -16.54 9.49
C GLU A 57 -5.72 -15.40 10.48
N GLU A 58 -4.86 -15.65 11.47
CA GLU A 58 -4.42 -14.63 12.43
C GLU A 58 -3.71 -13.46 11.75
N LEU A 59 -2.78 -13.74 10.83
CA LEU A 59 -2.16 -12.69 10.00
C LEU A 59 -3.21 -11.82 9.31
N LYS A 60 -4.24 -12.42 8.69
CA LYS A 60 -5.33 -11.68 8.03
C LYS A 60 -6.10 -10.83 9.02
N LEU A 61 -6.37 -11.36 10.22
CA LEU A 61 -7.08 -10.63 11.27
C LEU A 61 -6.28 -9.43 11.77
N ILE A 62 -4.97 -9.55 11.94
CA ILE A 62 -4.09 -8.43 12.32
C ILE A 62 -4.18 -7.30 11.27
N TYR A 63 -4.06 -7.62 9.98
CA TYR A 63 -4.22 -6.60 8.94
C TYR A 63 -5.63 -6.00 8.89
N LYS A 64 -6.67 -6.82 9.09
CA LYS A 64 -8.07 -6.38 9.07
C LYS A 64 -8.42 -5.46 10.25
N ASN A 65 -7.86 -5.76 11.42
CA ASN A 65 -8.16 -5.06 12.66
C ASN A 65 -7.19 -3.91 12.96
N CYS A 66 -6.33 -3.55 11.99
CA CYS A 66 -5.41 -2.43 12.14
C CYS A 66 -6.20 -1.12 12.37
N PRO A 67 -6.02 -0.44 13.51
CA PRO A 67 -6.76 0.78 13.81
C PRO A 67 -6.36 1.92 12.89
N LYS A 68 -7.28 2.88 12.70
CA LYS A 68 -7.02 4.06 11.87
C LYS A 68 -5.86 4.88 12.46
N GLY A 69 -4.93 5.29 11.61
CA GLY A 69 -3.73 6.03 12.03
C GLY A 69 -2.54 5.16 12.45
N TYR A 70 -2.72 3.83 12.45
CA TYR A 70 -1.66 2.85 12.70
C TYR A 70 -1.33 2.09 11.43
N HIS A 71 -0.12 1.54 11.38
CA HIS A 71 0.32 0.57 10.40
C HIS A 71 0.66 -0.76 11.08
N VAL A 72 0.48 -1.85 10.35
CA VAL A 72 1.01 -3.16 10.75
C VAL A 72 2.49 -3.20 10.41
N ASP A 73 3.31 -3.15 11.45
CA ASP A 73 4.78 -3.15 11.40
C ASP A 73 5.33 -4.53 11.78
N HIS A 74 6.56 -4.82 11.34
CA HIS A 74 7.32 -5.97 11.79
C HIS A 74 8.21 -5.57 12.96
N ILE A 75 8.04 -6.19 14.13
CA ILE A 75 8.86 -5.93 15.33
C ILE A 75 10.35 -6.09 14.97
N ILE A 76 10.70 -7.25 14.40
CA ILE A 76 11.99 -7.49 13.75
C ILE A 76 11.82 -7.28 12.24
N PRO A 77 12.58 -6.36 11.60
CA PRO A 77 12.50 -6.10 10.17
C PRO A 77 12.76 -7.35 9.35
N ILE A 78 11.97 -7.53 8.29
CA ILE A 78 12.17 -8.61 7.31
C ILE A 78 13.57 -8.55 6.66
N LYS A 79 14.15 -7.35 6.54
CA LYS A 79 15.47 -7.11 5.94
C LYS A 79 16.41 -6.37 6.90
N GLY A 80 16.68 -6.96 8.06
CA GLY A 80 17.70 -6.44 8.97
C GLY A 80 19.12 -6.89 8.56
N LYS A 81 20.13 -6.14 9.01
CA LYS A 81 21.55 -6.39 8.72
C LYS A 81 22.10 -7.63 9.46
N ASN A 82 21.73 -7.75 10.74
CA ASN A 82 22.25 -8.78 11.64
C ASN A 82 21.22 -9.87 11.94
N ILE A 83 19.94 -9.49 12.00
CA ILE A 83 18.81 -10.41 12.21
C ILE A 83 17.71 -10.08 11.21
N THR A 84 17.01 -11.11 10.74
CA THR A 84 15.86 -10.97 9.85
C THR A 84 14.61 -11.50 10.52
N GLY A 85 13.52 -10.75 10.40
CA GLY A 85 12.22 -11.14 10.91
C GLY A 85 11.48 -12.05 9.93
N LEU A 86 10.63 -12.92 10.46
CA LEU A 86 9.73 -13.77 9.68
C LEU A 86 8.36 -13.08 9.53
N HIS A 87 7.63 -13.41 8.45
CA HIS A 87 6.24 -12.98 8.31
C HIS A 87 5.32 -13.94 9.07
N VAL A 88 5.20 -13.71 10.38
CA VAL A 88 4.46 -14.52 11.36
C VAL A 88 3.69 -13.61 12.33
N PRO A 89 2.55 -14.06 12.91
CA PRO A 89 1.69 -13.22 13.74
C PRO A 89 2.42 -12.53 14.90
N TRP A 90 3.25 -13.27 15.63
CA TRP A 90 3.99 -12.76 16.79
C TRP A 90 5.15 -11.81 16.44
N ASN A 91 5.49 -11.65 15.15
CA ASN A 91 6.45 -10.65 14.70
C ASN A 91 5.75 -9.39 14.14
N LEU A 92 4.42 -9.30 14.24
CA LEU A 92 3.65 -8.12 13.83
C LEU A 92 3.24 -7.29 15.05
N GLN A 93 3.21 -5.97 14.88
CA GLN A 93 2.69 -5.02 15.87
C GLN A 93 1.93 -3.89 15.19
N TYR A 94 1.01 -3.25 15.91
CA TYR A 94 0.46 -1.97 15.49
C TYR A 94 1.37 -0.86 15.95
N LEU A 95 1.83 -0.04 15.02
CA LEU A 95 2.67 1.10 15.30
C LEU A 95 2.03 2.35 14.67
N PRO A 96 1.99 3.51 15.35
CA PRO A 96 1.49 4.74 14.74
C PRO A 96 2.20 4.98 13.40
N ALA A 97 1.46 5.41 12.39
CA ALA A 97 2.00 5.53 11.02
C ALA A 97 3.29 6.37 10.98
N ILE A 98 3.33 7.45 11.75
CA ILE A 98 4.49 8.35 11.89
C ILE A 98 5.70 7.63 12.48
N GLU A 99 5.49 6.89 13.56
CA GLU A 99 6.57 6.15 14.23
C GLU A 99 7.08 4.99 13.37
N ASN A 100 6.19 4.32 12.63
CA ASN A 100 6.57 3.30 11.65
C ASN A 100 7.46 3.85 10.53
N MET A 101 7.10 5.03 10.00
CA MET A 101 7.92 5.71 8.98
C MET A 101 9.29 6.12 9.54
N LYS A 102 9.35 6.58 10.79
CA LYS A 102 10.63 6.88 11.46
C LYS A 102 11.44 5.62 11.71
N LYS A 103 10.86 4.53 12.20
CA LYS A 103 11.56 3.27 12.49
C LYS A 103 12.26 2.71 11.25
N GLY A 104 11.51 2.54 10.16
CA GLY A 104 12.03 1.88 8.95
C GLY A 104 12.52 0.46 9.27
N ASN A 105 13.70 0.09 8.77
CA ASN A 105 14.32 -1.22 9.04
C ASN A 105 15.33 -1.19 10.21
N ARG A 106 15.21 -0.22 11.11
CA ARG A 106 16.10 -0.08 12.28
C ARG A 106 15.43 -0.75 13.49
N ILE A 107 16.19 -1.58 14.18
CA ILE A 107 15.87 -2.07 15.52
C ILE A 107 16.69 -1.23 16.49
#